data_AF-A0A0L0MAB0-F1
#
_entry.id   AF-A0A0L0MAB0-F1
#
_cell.length_a   1.000
_cell.length_b   1.000
_cell.length_c   1.000
_cell.angle_alpha   90.00
_cell.angle_beta   90.00
_cell.angle_gamma   90.00
#
_symmetry.space_group_name_H-M   'P 1'
#
loop_
_entity.id
_entity.type
_entity.pdbx_description
1 polymer ?
#
loop_
_entity_poly.entity_id
_entity_poly.type
_entity_poly.pdbx_seq_one_letter_code
_entity_poly.pdbx_strand_id
1 'polypeptide(L)'
;MTSREGEASAAIDWLATLRAKRTLPFDASHLRYRRKRGDAALLHCFVLDCSGSMLEGERLARAKGMLIALFDRAYRERAEVALVCFGGGRAEVRRQPGAAHWWNERWIAPIGGGGGTPLALGLADASTVLERAARRKPAQRRWLWLLTDGRTNESPAAPHGAHRTIVVDFDEGHARVGRCEALASAWRAEHVHAASLLLVPARGVDPIPDATRSR
;
A
#
# COMPACT_ATOMS: atom_id res chain seq x y z
N MET A 1 8.78 30.99 32.26
CA MET A 1 9.36 31.64 31.07
C MET A 1 9.54 30.55 30.02
N THR A 2 8.68 30.57 29.01
CA THR A 2 8.47 29.48 28.05
C THR A 2 9.54 29.46 26.96
N SER A 3 10.42 28.46 27.00
CA SER A 3 11.29 28.10 25.88
C SER A 3 10.43 27.51 24.75
N ARG A 4 10.36 28.20 23.60
CA ARG A 4 9.76 27.67 22.38
C ARG A 4 10.71 26.64 21.77
N GLU A 5 10.32 25.39 21.84
CA GLU A 5 10.96 24.26 21.17
C GLU A 5 11.01 24.47 19.65
N GLY A 6 12.12 24.08 19.05
CA GLY A 6 12.49 24.34 17.67
C GLY A 6 11.51 23.74 16.66
N GLU A 7 10.79 24.61 15.97
CA GLU A 7 10.16 24.30 14.69
C GLU A 7 11.26 23.92 13.70
N ALA A 8 11.26 22.65 13.30
CA ALA A 8 12.30 22.07 12.49
C ALA A 8 12.22 22.59 11.04
N SER A 9 12.75 23.80 10.79
CA SER A 9 12.70 24.52 9.51
C SER A 9 13.01 23.62 8.31
N ALA A 10 12.06 23.52 7.38
CA ALA A 10 12.27 22.84 6.12
C ALA A 10 13.23 23.69 5.28
N ALA A 11 14.35 23.10 4.82
CA ALA A 11 15.31 23.83 4.00
C ALA A 11 14.66 24.29 2.69
N ILE A 12 14.80 25.56 2.32
CA ILE A 12 14.22 26.11 1.09
C ILE A 12 14.92 25.47 -0.13
N ASP A 13 14.14 25.01 -1.11
CA ASP A 13 14.61 24.65 -2.44
C ASP A 13 14.69 25.92 -3.29
N TRP A 14 15.83 26.60 -3.24
CA TRP A 14 16.05 27.86 -3.94
C TRP A 14 15.90 27.73 -5.46
N LEU A 15 16.30 26.60 -6.06
CA LEU A 15 16.18 26.41 -7.50
C LEU A 15 14.71 26.30 -7.92
N ALA A 16 13.92 25.47 -7.21
CA ALA A 16 12.49 25.35 -7.47
C ALA A 16 11.73 26.65 -7.15
N THR A 17 12.15 27.37 -6.11
CA THR A 17 11.59 28.68 -5.71
C THR A 17 11.83 29.73 -6.80
N LEU A 18 13.06 29.85 -7.29
CA LEU A 18 13.40 30.80 -8.35
C LEU A 18 12.71 30.46 -9.68
N ARG A 19 12.54 29.17 -9.99
CA ARG A 19 11.75 28.70 -11.14
C ARG A 19 10.26 29.05 -11.01
N ALA A 20 9.69 28.97 -9.81
CA ALA A 20 8.30 29.35 -9.57
C ALA A 20 8.11 30.87 -9.68
N LYS A 21 9.05 31.65 -9.14
CA LYS A 21 9.08 33.12 -9.24
C LYS A 21 9.19 33.61 -10.69
N ARG A 22 10.09 33.02 -11.50
CA ARG A 22 10.45 33.52 -12.83
C ARG A 22 10.76 35.03 -12.77
N THR A 23 10.12 35.83 -13.61
CA THR A 23 10.22 37.30 -13.66
C THR A 23 9.27 38.02 -12.71
N LEU A 24 8.39 37.32 -12.00
CA LEU A 24 7.44 37.94 -11.07
C LEU A 24 8.16 38.50 -9.82
N PRO A 25 7.59 39.52 -9.16
CA PRO A 25 8.03 39.94 -7.83
C PRO A 25 8.05 38.76 -6.86
N PHE A 26 9.05 38.71 -5.97
CA PHE A 26 9.14 37.63 -5.00
C PHE A 26 7.96 37.72 -4.02
N ASP A 27 7.37 36.56 -3.73
CA ASP A 27 6.20 36.42 -2.87
C ASP A 27 6.30 35.07 -2.15
N ALA A 28 5.72 34.97 -0.95
CA ALA A 28 5.75 33.74 -0.15
C ALA A 28 5.14 32.54 -0.89
N SER A 29 4.20 32.76 -1.81
CA SER A 29 3.60 31.69 -2.65
C SER A 29 4.59 31.04 -3.62
N HIS A 30 5.73 31.68 -3.89
CA HIS A 30 6.82 31.12 -4.70
C HIS A 30 7.75 30.21 -3.90
N LEU A 31 7.76 30.29 -2.57
CA LEU A 31 8.62 29.45 -1.74
C LEU A 31 8.34 27.98 -2.01
N ARG A 32 9.41 27.25 -2.34
CA ARG A 32 9.42 25.80 -2.44
C ARG A 32 10.38 25.29 -1.39
N TYR A 33 9.94 24.31 -0.62
CA TYR A 33 10.76 23.71 0.41
C TYR A 33 11.31 22.39 -0.10
N ARG A 34 12.60 22.16 0.10
CA ARG A 34 13.23 20.87 -0.09
C ARG A 34 12.57 19.93 0.91
N ARG A 35 11.88 18.90 0.44
CA ARG A 35 11.41 17.83 1.34
C ARG A 35 12.62 17.33 2.11
N LYS A 36 12.55 17.42 3.45
CA LYS A 36 13.58 16.89 4.34
C LYS A 36 13.85 15.45 3.91
N ARG A 37 15.13 15.13 3.73
CA ARG A 37 15.65 13.77 3.60
C ARG A 37 15.41 13.09 4.96
N GLY A 38 14.17 12.73 5.25
CA GLY A 38 13.71 12.44 6.61
C GLY A 38 12.19 12.43 6.81
N ASP A 39 11.38 12.83 5.83
CA ASP A 39 9.99 12.39 5.83
C ASP A 39 10.03 10.87 5.61
N ALA A 40 9.59 10.11 6.62
CA ALA A 40 9.74 8.65 6.66
C ALA A 40 9.31 8.04 5.33
N ALA A 41 10.29 7.58 4.53
CA ALA A 41 10.00 6.96 3.24
C ALA A 41 8.95 5.87 3.46
N LEU A 42 7.91 5.83 2.65
CA LEU A 42 6.83 4.86 2.78
C LEU A 42 7.16 3.62 1.96
N LEU A 43 6.92 2.43 2.52
CA LEU A 43 6.91 1.17 1.80
C LEU A 43 5.47 0.66 1.74
N HIS A 44 4.96 0.43 0.54
CA HIS A 44 3.74 -0.34 0.31
C HIS A 44 4.10 -1.78 -0.05
N CYS A 45 3.77 -2.73 0.82
CA CYS A 45 3.87 -4.16 0.55
C CYS A 45 2.50 -4.65 0.08
N PHE A 46 2.39 -5.00 -1.20
CA PHE A 46 1.16 -5.54 -1.77
C PHE A 46 1.21 -7.05 -1.73
N VAL A 47 0.14 -7.66 -1.25
CA VAL A 47 -0.05 -9.11 -1.12
C VAL A 47 -1.26 -9.45 -1.99
N LEU A 48 -1.02 -10.05 -3.14
CA LEU A 48 -2.04 -10.29 -4.17
C LEU A 48 -2.45 -11.76 -4.21
N ASP A 49 -3.74 -12.00 -4.02
CA ASP A 49 -4.37 -13.28 -4.22
C ASP A 49 -4.53 -13.58 -5.73
N CYS A 50 -3.90 -14.66 -6.17
CA CYS A 50 -3.92 -15.19 -7.53
C CYS A 50 -4.61 -16.57 -7.58
N SER A 51 -5.46 -16.91 -6.60
CA SER A 51 -6.19 -18.16 -6.53
C SER A 51 -7.31 -18.27 -7.59
N GLY A 52 -7.89 -19.47 -7.71
CA GLY A 52 -8.96 -19.75 -8.68
C GLY A 52 -10.16 -18.81 -8.57
N SER A 53 -10.61 -18.49 -7.35
CA SER A 53 -11.76 -17.61 -7.14
C SER A 53 -11.51 -16.15 -7.55
N MET A 54 -10.24 -15.72 -7.51
CA MET A 54 -9.81 -14.43 -8.07
C MET A 54 -9.67 -14.48 -9.59
N LEU A 55 -9.30 -15.63 -10.17
CA LEU A 55 -9.26 -15.81 -11.63
C LEU A 55 -10.68 -15.83 -12.22
N GLU A 56 -11.62 -16.40 -11.51
CA GLU A 56 -13.03 -16.42 -11.86
C GLU A 56 -13.66 -15.01 -11.77
N GLY A 57 -14.38 -14.59 -12.81
CA GLY A 57 -15.14 -13.34 -12.81
C GLY A 57 -14.32 -12.05 -12.91
N GLU A 58 -13.18 -12.08 -13.60
CA GLU A 58 -12.31 -10.90 -13.89
C GLU A 58 -11.74 -10.17 -12.66
N ARG A 59 -11.92 -10.68 -11.43
CA ARG A 59 -11.45 -10.04 -10.19
C ARG A 59 -9.94 -9.83 -10.20
N LEU A 60 -9.17 -10.82 -10.65
CA LEU A 60 -7.72 -10.70 -10.77
C LEU A 60 -7.32 -9.65 -11.82
N ALA A 61 -8.05 -9.52 -12.92
CA ALA A 61 -7.79 -8.48 -13.92
C ALA A 61 -8.01 -7.08 -13.31
N ARG A 62 -9.09 -6.90 -12.54
CA ARG A 62 -9.36 -5.67 -11.78
C ARG A 62 -8.28 -5.40 -10.72
N ALA A 63 -7.86 -6.43 -9.99
CA ALA A 63 -6.80 -6.31 -8.99
C ALA A 63 -5.46 -5.90 -9.61
N LYS A 64 -5.12 -6.42 -10.79
CA LYS A 64 -3.96 -5.98 -11.58
C LYS A 64 -4.06 -4.51 -11.97
N GLY A 65 -5.20 -4.08 -12.52
CA GLY A 65 -5.42 -2.68 -12.89
C GLY A 65 -5.28 -1.73 -11.69
N MET A 66 -5.83 -2.13 -10.54
CA MET A 66 -5.65 -1.39 -9.30
C MET A 66 -4.19 -1.35 -8.84
N LEU A 67 -3.49 -2.48 -8.91
CA LEU A 67 -2.08 -2.55 -8.51
C LEU A 67 -1.21 -1.61 -9.35
N ILE A 68 -1.46 -1.50 -10.66
CA ILE A 68 -0.82 -0.51 -11.54
C ILE A 68 -1.06 0.90 -11.02
N ALA A 69 -2.33 1.26 -10.80
CA ALA A 69 -2.69 2.60 -10.32
C ALA A 69 -2.04 2.94 -8.96
N LEU A 70 -1.96 1.96 -8.06
CA LEU A 70 -1.32 2.09 -6.75
C LEU A 70 0.21 2.20 -6.87
N PHE A 71 0.84 1.48 -7.81
CA PHE A 71 2.28 1.59 -8.08
C PHE A 71 2.62 2.95 -8.67
N ASP A 72 1.83 3.45 -9.62
CA ASP A 72 1.99 4.78 -10.20
C ASP A 72 1.85 5.87 -9.15
N ARG A 73 0.89 5.71 -8.24
CA ARG A 73 0.74 6.60 -7.09
C ARG A 73 1.97 6.55 -6.19
N ALA A 74 2.42 5.37 -5.80
CA ALA A 74 3.62 5.19 -4.99
C ALA A 74 4.85 5.81 -5.67
N TYR A 75 4.97 5.68 -6.99
CA TYR A 75 6.04 6.31 -7.77
C TYR A 75 6.00 7.84 -7.65
N ARG A 76 4.82 8.46 -7.85
CA ARG A 76 4.64 9.92 -7.68
C ARG A 76 4.94 10.39 -6.25
N GLU A 77 4.59 9.58 -5.26
CA GLU A 77 4.85 9.85 -3.84
C GLU A 77 6.30 9.57 -3.43
N ARG A 78 7.12 9.00 -4.34
CA ARG A 78 8.48 8.48 -4.07
C ARG A 78 8.52 7.43 -2.96
N ALA A 79 7.45 6.66 -2.84
CA ALA A 79 7.38 5.49 -1.98
C ALA A 79 8.07 4.28 -2.64
N GLU A 80 8.51 3.35 -1.79
CA GLU A 80 8.95 2.03 -2.20
C GLU A 80 7.75 1.09 -2.28
N VAL A 81 7.84 0.08 -3.14
CA VAL A 81 6.83 -0.97 -3.23
C VAL A 81 7.47 -2.35 -3.15
N ALA A 82 6.72 -3.32 -2.66
CA ALA A 82 7.03 -4.75 -2.72
C ALA A 82 5.77 -5.49 -3.16
N LEU A 83 5.93 -6.65 -3.80
CA LEU A 83 4.83 -7.47 -4.27
C LEU A 83 5.08 -8.92 -3.87
N VAL A 84 4.14 -9.47 -3.12
CA VAL A 84 3.99 -10.89 -2.84
C VAL A 84 2.74 -11.35 -3.55
N CYS A 85 2.84 -12.42 -4.31
CA CYS A 85 1.70 -13.08 -4.92
C CYS A 85 1.53 -14.45 -4.26
N PHE A 86 0.30 -14.92 -4.08
CA PHE A 86 0.03 -16.27 -3.60
C PHE A 86 -1.14 -16.88 -4.36
N GLY A 87 -1.17 -18.20 -4.48
CA GLY A 87 -2.19 -18.93 -5.25
C GLY A 87 -1.71 -20.34 -5.54
N GLY A 88 -2.63 -21.25 -5.87
CA GLY A 88 -2.28 -22.61 -6.28
C GLY A 88 -1.32 -23.35 -5.32
N GLY A 89 -1.53 -23.20 -4.02
CA GLY A 89 -0.71 -23.85 -2.98
C GLY A 89 0.68 -23.26 -2.73
N ARG A 90 1.06 -22.13 -3.35
CA ARG A 90 2.36 -21.48 -3.14
C ARG A 90 2.26 -19.96 -2.98
N ALA A 91 3.33 -19.36 -2.45
CA ALA A 91 3.53 -17.91 -2.38
C ALA A 91 4.90 -17.54 -2.97
N GLU A 92 5.01 -16.35 -3.55
CA GLU A 92 6.22 -15.87 -4.21
C GLU A 92 6.38 -14.35 -4.04
N VAL A 93 7.55 -13.92 -3.57
CA VAL A 93 7.93 -12.50 -3.57
C VAL A 93 8.36 -12.09 -4.98
N ARG A 94 7.41 -11.60 -5.78
CA ARG A 94 7.64 -11.13 -7.15
C ARG A 94 8.49 -9.86 -7.22
N ARG A 95 8.44 -9.03 -6.16
CA ARG A 95 9.20 -7.77 -6.09
C ARG A 95 9.65 -7.48 -4.68
N GLN A 96 10.96 -7.32 -4.50
CA GLN A 96 11.56 -6.85 -3.25
C GLN A 96 11.32 -5.35 -3.05
N PRO A 97 11.38 -4.83 -1.80
CA PRO A 97 11.25 -3.41 -1.51
C PRO A 97 12.21 -2.55 -2.33
N GLY A 98 11.67 -1.61 -3.10
CA GLY A 98 12.44 -0.64 -3.88
C GLY A 98 11.56 0.40 -4.56
N ALA A 99 12.15 1.44 -5.15
CA ALA A 99 11.42 2.53 -5.79
C ALA A 99 10.48 2.00 -6.88
N ALA A 100 9.23 2.49 -6.96
CA ALA A 100 8.15 1.98 -7.82
C ALA A 100 8.34 2.12 -9.35
N HIS A 101 9.57 2.41 -9.81
CA HIS A 101 9.94 2.65 -11.21
C HIS A 101 10.26 1.36 -12.00
N TRP A 102 9.43 0.32 -11.91
CA TRP A 102 9.60 -0.83 -12.80
C TRP A 102 8.32 -1.64 -12.84
N TRP A 103 7.65 -1.61 -14.00
CA TRP A 103 6.51 -2.45 -14.31
C TRP A 103 6.91 -3.43 -15.42
N ASN A 104 6.74 -4.72 -15.16
CA ASN A 104 6.75 -5.75 -16.19
C ASN A 104 5.47 -6.57 -15.99
N GLU A 105 4.60 -6.63 -16.99
CA GLU A 105 3.33 -7.37 -16.96
C GLU A 105 3.50 -8.84 -16.56
N ARG A 106 4.70 -9.40 -16.79
CA ARG A 106 5.07 -10.79 -16.45
C ARG A 106 5.08 -11.08 -14.95
N TRP A 107 5.20 -10.07 -14.08
CA TRP A 107 5.28 -10.28 -12.62
C TRP A 107 3.97 -10.75 -11.99
N ILE A 108 2.85 -10.53 -12.68
CA ILE A 108 1.52 -10.93 -12.23
C ILE A 108 0.96 -12.06 -13.11
N ALA A 109 1.85 -12.81 -13.76
CA ALA A 109 1.49 -14.10 -14.29
C ALA A 109 0.94 -14.96 -13.14
N PRO A 110 -0.19 -15.66 -13.34
CA PRO A 110 -0.80 -16.48 -12.31
C PRO A 110 0.23 -17.42 -11.70
N ILE A 111 0.16 -17.54 -10.38
CA ILE A 111 0.83 -18.61 -9.68
C ILE A 111 0.02 -19.89 -9.98
N GLY A 112 0.38 -20.57 -11.08
CA GLY A 112 -0.21 -21.86 -11.44
C GLY A 112 -0.04 -22.91 -10.34
N GLY A 113 -1.11 -23.67 -10.10
CA GLY A 113 -1.19 -24.79 -9.16
C GLY A 113 -2.66 -25.06 -8.79
N GLY A 114 -3.05 -26.33 -8.72
CA GLY A 114 -4.33 -26.73 -8.14
C GLY A 114 -4.19 -26.88 -6.62
N GLY A 115 -5.14 -26.36 -5.84
CA GLY A 115 -5.13 -26.43 -4.38
C GLY A 115 -5.76 -25.21 -3.71
N GLY A 116 -5.86 -25.24 -2.38
CA GLY A 116 -6.38 -24.13 -1.57
C GLY A 116 -5.53 -22.87 -1.66
N THR A 117 -6.14 -21.74 -1.30
CA THR A 117 -5.54 -20.39 -1.28
C THR A 117 -4.63 -20.23 -0.07
N PRO A 118 -3.29 -20.24 -0.23
CA PRO A 118 -2.35 -20.29 0.90
C PRO A 118 -2.12 -18.89 1.49
N LEU A 119 -3.18 -18.29 2.03
CA LEU A 119 -3.16 -16.94 2.59
C LEU A 119 -2.09 -16.81 3.67
N ALA A 120 -1.97 -17.80 4.55
CA ALA A 120 -0.95 -17.84 5.59
C ALA A 120 0.48 -17.81 5.02
N LEU A 121 0.76 -18.52 3.91
CA LEU A 121 2.08 -18.48 3.27
C LEU A 121 2.35 -17.09 2.67
N GLY A 122 1.38 -16.50 1.98
CA GLY A 122 1.51 -15.15 1.42
C GLY A 122 1.79 -14.09 2.49
N LEU A 123 1.12 -14.19 3.64
CA LEU A 123 1.33 -13.28 4.77
C LEU A 123 2.65 -13.52 5.51
N ALA A 124 3.11 -14.76 5.60
CA ALA A 124 4.42 -15.09 6.16
C ALA A 124 5.57 -14.48 5.33
N ASP A 125 5.48 -14.61 4.00
CA ASP A 125 6.42 -13.98 3.06
C ASP A 125 6.37 -12.46 3.17
N ALA A 126 5.18 -11.87 3.23
CA ALA A 126 5.00 -10.43 3.41
C ALA A 126 5.60 -9.94 4.74
N SER A 127 5.39 -10.68 5.84
CA SER A 127 5.98 -10.37 7.15
C SER A 127 7.51 -10.40 7.08
N THR A 128 8.08 -11.42 6.43
CA THR A 128 9.53 -11.52 6.21
C THR A 128 10.08 -10.33 5.43
N VAL A 129 9.39 -9.90 4.37
CA VAL A 129 9.75 -8.72 3.57
C VAL A 129 9.72 -7.44 4.43
N LEU A 130 8.65 -7.26 5.20
CA LEU A 130 8.44 -6.07 6.03
C LEU A 130 9.44 -5.98 7.18
N GLU A 131 9.76 -7.08 7.84
CA GLU A 131 10.75 -7.11 8.91
C GLU A 131 12.17 -6.84 8.38
N ARG A 132 12.52 -7.40 7.22
CA ARG A 132 13.79 -7.08 6.55
C ARG A 132 13.87 -5.58 6.24
N ALA A 133 12.78 -4.99 5.75
CA ALA A 133 12.71 -3.55 5.51
C ALA A 133 12.84 -2.75 6.82
N ALA A 134 12.16 -3.18 7.89
CA ALA A 134 12.25 -2.56 9.21
C ALA A 134 13.68 -2.55 9.77
N ARG A 135 14.42 -3.65 9.61
CA ARG A 135 15.84 -3.72 10.01
C ARG A 135 16.74 -2.79 9.19
N ARG A 136 16.50 -2.70 7.87
CA ARG A 136 17.32 -1.87 6.96
C ARG A 136 17.01 -0.37 7.08
N LYS A 137 15.75 -0.01 7.31
CA LYS A 137 15.26 1.36 7.38
C LYS A 137 14.25 1.49 8.53
N PRO A 138 14.71 1.58 9.79
CA PRO A 138 13.82 1.58 10.96
C PRO A 138 12.74 2.67 10.90
N ALA A 139 13.13 3.86 10.45
CA ALA A 139 12.24 5.02 10.33
C ALA A 139 11.26 4.96 9.14
N GLN A 140 11.39 4.02 8.20
CA GLN A 140 10.49 3.93 7.04
C GLN A 140 9.11 3.42 7.49
N ARG A 141 8.04 4.14 7.17
CA ARG A 141 6.66 3.66 7.39
C ARG A 141 6.38 2.51 6.44
N ARG A 142 5.56 1.56 6.87
CA ARG A 142 5.36 0.27 6.20
C ARG A 142 3.89 -0.07 6.22
N TRP A 143 3.25 -0.13 5.07
CA TRP A 143 1.83 -0.45 4.90
C TRP A 143 1.70 -1.76 4.14
N LEU A 144 0.85 -2.64 4.62
CA LEU A 144 0.48 -3.88 3.94
C LEU A 144 -0.89 -3.73 3.29
N TRP A 145 -1.00 -4.16 2.04
CA TRP A 145 -2.25 -4.21 1.30
C TRP A 145 -2.52 -5.65 0.89
N LEU A 146 -3.55 -6.27 1.46
CA LEU A 146 -4.01 -7.59 1.03
C LEU A 146 -5.12 -7.41 -0.02
N LEU A 147 -4.92 -7.89 -1.24
CA LEU A 147 -5.90 -7.85 -2.32
C LEU A 147 -6.44 -9.27 -2.52
N THR A 148 -7.69 -9.51 -2.09
CA THR A 148 -8.31 -10.85 -2.10
C THR A 148 -9.84 -10.73 -2.15
N ASP A 149 -10.52 -11.80 -2.58
CA ASP A 149 -11.96 -11.97 -2.42
C ASP A 149 -12.32 -12.72 -1.11
N GLY A 150 -11.32 -13.05 -0.29
CA GLY A 150 -11.52 -13.66 1.02
C GLY A 150 -12.07 -15.08 0.96
N ARG A 151 -12.12 -15.73 -0.22
CA ARG A 151 -12.68 -17.08 -0.40
C ARG A 151 -11.69 -18.17 0.03
N THR A 152 -11.16 -18.03 1.24
CA THR A 152 -10.34 -19.01 1.95
C THR A 152 -11.01 -19.40 3.28
N ASN A 153 -10.69 -20.59 3.79
CA ASN A 153 -11.10 -21.03 5.12
C ASN A 153 -9.99 -20.79 6.16
N GLU A 154 -8.86 -20.22 5.74
CA GLU A 154 -7.77 -19.85 6.64
C GLU A 154 -8.12 -18.61 7.44
N SER A 155 -7.77 -18.62 8.72
CA SER A 155 -7.82 -17.46 9.62
C SER A 155 -6.44 -17.17 10.20
N PRO A 156 -5.48 -16.72 9.37
CA PRO A 156 -4.12 -16.47 9.84
C PRO A 156 -4.06 -15.25 10.76
N ALA A 157 -3.01 -15.20 11.58
CA ALA A 157 -2.71 -14.02 12.38
C ALA A 157 -2.38 -12.81 11.50
N ALA A 158 -2.55 -11.61 12.06
CA ALA A 158 -2.19 -10.38 11.38
C ALA A 158 -0.68 -10.38 11.03
N PRO A 159 -0.30 -9.90 9.84
CA PRO A 159 1.11 -9.87 9.43
C PRO A 159 1.93 -8.91 10.32
N HIS A 160 3.19 -9.28 10.55
CA HIS A 160 4.10 -8.51 11.38
C HIS A 160 4.88 -7.46 10.57
N GLY A 161 5.44 -6.46 11.28
CA GLY A 161 6.31 -5.44 10.68
C GLY A 161 5.59 -4.34 9.89
N ALA A 162 4.28 -4.46 9.67
CA ALA A 162 3.43 -3.40 9.14
C ALA A 162 3.01 -2.44 10.26
N HIS A 163 3.02 -1.14 9.96
CA HIS A 163 2.40 -0.12 10.82
C HIS A 163 0.92 0.08 10.49
N ARG A 164 0.50 -0.37 9.30
CA ARG A 164 -0.85 -0.23 8.78
C ARG A 164 -1.15 -1.42 7.89
N THR A 165 -2.35 -1.97 8.02
CA THR A 165 -2.82 -3.11 7.23
C THR A 165 -4.15 -2.73 6.60
N ILE A 166 -4.26 -2.93 5.30
CA ILE A 166 -5.46 -2.66 4.51
C ILE A 166 -5.85 -3.97 3.81
N VAL A 167 -7.10 -4.40 3.99
CA VAL A 167 -7.72 -5.49 3.24
C VAL A 167 -8.59 -4.87 2.15
N VAL A 168 -8.16 -5.06 0.91
CA VAL A 168 -8.88 -4.66 -0.29
C VAL A 168 -9.74 -5.82 -0.75
N ASP A 169 -11.04 -5.64 -0.64
CA ASP A 169 -12.06 -6.66 -0.83
C ASP A 169 -12.57 -6.68 -2.28
N PHE A 170 -12.33 -7.80 -2.96
CA PHE A 170 -12.81 -8.11 -4.32
C PHE A 170 -14.05 -9.02 -4.33
N ASP A 171 -14.62 -9.35 -3.16
CA ASP A 171 -15.89 -10.08 -3.01
C ASP A 171 -17.09 -9.16 -3.31
N GLU A 172 -17.17 -8.72 -4.55
CA GLU A 172 -18.24 -7.89 -5.07
C GLU A 172 -19.24 -8.75 -5.87
N GLY A 173 -20.54 -8.47 -5.70
CA GLY A 173 -21.64 -9.18 -6.39
C GLY A 173 -22.79 -9.58 -5.47
N HIS A 174 -23.74 -10.35 -6.01
CA HIS A 174 -24.98 -10.77 -5.30
C HIS A 174 -24.78 -11.91 -4.29
N ALA A 175 -23.64 -12.62 -4.34
CA ALA A 175 -23.32 -13.75 -3.46
C ALA A 175 -22.07 -13.45 -2.63
N ARG A 176 -22.17 -12.44 -1.75
CA ARG A 176 -21.08 -12.06 -0.82
C ARG A 176 -20.89 -13.12 0.26
N VAL A 177 -19.64 -13.46 0.51
CA VAL A 177 -19.16 -14.37 1.53
C VAL A 177 -18.76 -13.61 2.80
N GLY A 178 -18.38 -12.33 2.69
CA GLY A 178 -18.15 -11.42 3.84
C GLY A 178 -16.89 -11.72 4.67
N ARG A 179 -16.02 -12.61 4.19
CA ARG A 179 -14.82 -13.07 4.93
C ARG A 179 -13.71 -12.01 4.99
N CYS A 180 -13.61 -11.12 4.00
CA CYS A 180 -12.65 -10.02 4.03
C CYS A 180 -12.91 -9.07 5.21
N GLU A 181 -14.17 -8.78 5.52
CA GLU A 181 -14.56 -7.95 6.65
C GLU A 181 -14.23 -8.64 7.98
N ALA A 182 -14.57 -9.93 8.11
CA ALA A 182 -14.22 -10.72 9.28
C ALA A 182 -12.70 -10.76 9.53
N LEU A 183 -11.92 -10.96 8.46
CA LEU A 183 -10.45 -10.96 8.52
C LEU A 183 -9.91 -9.59 8.93
N ALA A 184 -10.41 -8.51 8.33
CA ALA A 184 -9.98 -7.16 8.66
C ALA A 184 -10.30 -6.81 10.12
N SER A 185 -11.50 -7.18 10.60
CA SER A 185 -11.89 -7.01 12.00
C SER A 185 -10.96 -7.78 12.94
N ALA A 186 -10.67 -9.05 12.65
CA ALA A 186 -9.75 -9.87 13.44
C ALA A 186 -8.34 -9.24 13.55
N TRP A 187 -7.90 -8.57 12.50
CA TRP A 187 -6.58 -7.92 12.45
C TRP A 187 -6.58 -6.47 12.94
N ARG A 188 -7.76 -5.88 13.23
CA ARG A 188 -7.93 -4.43 13.38
C ARG A 188 -7.34 -3.66 12.17
N ALA A 189 -7.49 -4.26 11.00
CA ALA A 189 -7.06 -3.71 9.73
C ALA A 189 -8.20 -2.89 9.12
N GLU A 190 -7.85 -2.01 8.19
CA GLU A 190 -8.83 -1.28 7.41
C GLU A 190 -9.43 -2.19 6.34
N HIS A 191 -10.75 -2.18 6.22
CA HIS A 191 -11.47 -2.88 5.16
C HIS A 191 -11.93 -1.87 4.11
N VAL A 192 -11.62 -2.13 2.85
CA VAL A 192 -11.99 -1.26 1.74
C VAL A 192 -12.45 -2.10 0.56
N HIS A 193 -13.64 -1.83 0.02
CA HIS A 193 -14.07 -2.45 -1.23
C HIS A 193 -13.25 -1.94 -2.42
N ALA A 194 -12.91 -2.86 -3.33
CA ALA A 194 -12.08 -2.54 -4.48
C ALA A 194 -12.69 -1.43 -5.37
N ALA A 195 -14.01 -1.43 -5.56
CA ALA A 195 -14.73 -0.41 -6.30
C ALA A 195 -14.51 1.01 -5.72
N SER A 196 -14.45 1.15 -4.39
CA SER A 196 -14.28 2.46 -3.74
C SER A 196 -12.89 3.05 -3.98
N LEU A 197 -11.85 2.21 -4.05
CA LEU A 197 -10.47 2.64 -4.29
C LEU A 197 -10.22 3.12 -5.72
N LEU A 198 -10.95 2.56 -6.70
CA LEU A 198 -10.84 2.95 -8.10
C LEU A 198 -11.53 4.30 -8.41
N LEU A 199 -12.43 4.74 -7.53
CA LEU A 199 -13.18 6.00 -7.68
C LEU A 199 -12.50 7.22 -7.06
N VAL A 200 -11.40 7.05 -6.31
CA VAL A 200 -10.67 8.17 -5.71
C VAL A 200 -9.71 8.75 -6.76
N PRO A 201 -9.94 9.96 -7.30
CA PRO A 201 -8.97 10.61 -8.16
C PRO A 201 -7.66 10.83 -7.39
N ALA A 202 -6.52 10.85 -8.08
CA ALA A 202 -5.18 11.05 -7.52
C ALA A 202 -4.92 12.46 -6.91
N ARG A 203 -5.94 13.11 -6.34
CA ARG A 203 -5.78 14.22 -5.40
C ARG A 203 -5.68 13.63 -4.01
N GLY A 204 -4.83 14.25 -3.19
CA GLY A 204 -4.38 13.74 -1.89
C GLY A 204 -5.46 12.98 -1.14
N VAL A 205 -5.12 11.76 -0.71
CA VAL A 205 -5.83 11.17 0.40
C VAL A 205 -5.54 12.08 1.58
N ASP A 206 -6.48 12.95 1.89
CA ASP A 206 -6.63 13.49 3.22
C ASP A 206 -6.72 12.31 4.21
N PRO A 207 -6.19 12.49 5.43
CA PRO A 207 -6.05 11.41 6.40
C PRO A 207 -7.37 10.69 6.58
N ILE A 208 -7.32 9.36 6.51
CA ILE A 208 -8.42 8.49 6.91
C ILE A 208 -8.82 8.92 8.33
N PRO A 209 -10.09 9.29 8.56
CA PRO A 209 -10.51 9.89 9.81
C PRO A 209 -10.21 8.92 10.97
N ASP A 210 -9.50 9.45 11.95
CA ASP A 210 -9.22 8.79 13.22
C ASP A 210 -10.56 8.49 13.92
N ALA A 211 -10.98 7.23 13.91
CA ALA A 211 -12.21 6.76 14.54
C ALA A 211 -12.10 6.71 16.08
N THR A 212 -11.22 7.52 16.68
CA THR A 212 -11.01 7.60 18.14
C THR A 212 -11.15 9.01 18.70
N ARG A 213 -12.14 9.77 18.22
CA ARG A 213 -12.74 10.89 19.00
C ARG A 213 -14.26 10.80 19.00
N SER A 214 -14.78 10.01 19.94
CA SER A 214 -16.12 10.21 20.48
C SER A 214 -16.07 10.08 22.00
N ARG A 215 -16.16 11.24 22.64
CA ARG A 215 -16.54 11.54 24.04
C ARG A 215 -15.51 11.22 25.14
#